data_AF-A0A7C4CT39-F1
#
_entry.id   AF-A0A7C4CT39-F1
#
_cell.length_a   1.000
_cell.length_b   1.000
_cell.length_c   1.000
_cell.angle_alpha   90.00
_cell.angle_beta   90.00
_cell.angle_gamma   90.00
#
_symmetry.space_group_name_H-M   'P 1'
#
loop_
_entity.id
_entity.type
_entity.pdbx_description
1 polymer ?
#
loop_
_entity_poly.entity_id
_entity_poly.type
_entity_poly.pdbx_seq_one_letter_code
_entity_poly.pdbx_strand_id
1 'polypeptide(L)'
;MLRILILTGKLASPIALSIASKISSDTGIKVDVGTLDIPVAALITTRDVLEYLSQRASEVKDYDIIIAPGLMIGDLDIVNRALGVRCYKGSRYIGDLPIVIDEVIKKGAQLSTSKPADSVLDILRKRDYSKILKELEESSRKTFSIGSLSIPLDPPPFRIFAEVNIEHPIEATIKNARRLIESGADLLVIGTHADSDDPDSVGRVLREIKKHYEIPLGIDSLNPREVEAAVSEGAGLVMNISRSFFDLVDRFGRDLAYVLVPETVEDPTAASRVKALKKDLEDLVNRYKAWKVILDPVIPPPHFGALEGLYAVA
;
A
#
# COMPACT_ATOMS: atom_id res chain seq x y z
N MET A 1 28.77 -18.65 17.37
CA MET A 1 27.46 -18.01 17.12
C MET A 1 27.47 -17.55 15.67
N LEU A 2 26.43 -17.86 14.89
CA LEU A 2 26.39 -17.49 13.47
C LEU A 2 26.48 -15.96 13.33
N ARG A 3 27.30 -15.47 12.39
CA ARG A 3 27.45 -14.04 12.07
C ARG A 3 27.18 -13.81 10.59
N ILE A 4 26.23 -12.93 10.29
CA ILE A 4 25.85 -12.58 8.92
C ILE A 4 26.18 -11.10 8.67
N LEU A 5 26.80 -10.81 7.52
CA LEU A 5 26.98 -9.44 7.02
C LEU A 5 26.05 -9.19 5.84
N ILE A 6 25.17 -8.21 5.95
CA ILE A 6 24.30 -7.79 4.84
C ILE A 6 24.94 -6.57 4.17
N LEU A 7 25.17 -6.62 2.85
CA LEU A 7 25.65 -5.47 2.09
C LEU A 7 24.48 -4.74 1.43
N THR A 8 24.53 -3.41 1.42
CA THR A 8 23.49 -2.57 0.80
C THR A 8 24.06 -1.23 0.32
N GLY A 9 23.29 -0.51 -0.50
CA GLY A 9 23.56 0.90 -0.83
C GLY A 9 22.95 1.86 0.19
N LYS A 10 23.25 3.16 0.04
CA LYS A 10 22.86 4.22 1.00
C LYS A 10 21.35 4.32 1.25
N LEU A 11 20.54 4.32 0.20
CA LEU A 11 19.09 4.57 0.34
C LEU A 11 18.37 3.47 1.13
N ALA A 12 18.84 2.22 1.03
CA ALA A 12 18.24 1.09 1.72
C ALA A 12 18.90 0.79 3.07
N SER A 13 19.98 1.50 3.44
CA SER A 13 20.72 1.28 4.70
C SER A 13 19.84 1.42 5.96
N PRO A 14 18.95 2.42 6.09
CA PRO A 14 18.10 2.53 7.28
C PRO A 14 17.16 1.32 7.44
N ILE A 15 16.58 0.86 6.34
CA ILE A 15 15.70 -0.32 6.32
C ILE A 15 16.50 -1.59 6.61
N ALA A 16 17.70 -1.73 6.04
CA ALA A 16 18.60 -2.86 6.29
C ALA A 16 18.95 -2.99 7.78
N LEU A 17 19.30 -1.87 8.42
CA LEU A 17 19.63 -1.81 9.85
C LEU A 17 18.43 -2.19 10.73
N SER A 18 17.24 -1.67 10.40
CA SER A 18 16.00 -2.02 11.11
C SER A 18 15.71 -3.53 11.02
N ILE A 19 15.81 -4.11 9.82
CA ILE A 19 15.61 -5.54 9.59
C ILE A 19 16.67 -6.37 10.33
N ALA A 20 17.94 -6.00 10.22
CA ALA A 20 19.04 -6.71 10.86
C ALA A 20 18.91 -6.72 12.40
N SER A 21 18.49 -5.60 12.98
CA SER A 21 18.22 -5.48 14.41
C SER A 21 17.06 -6.40 14.84
N LYS A 22 15.94 -6.37 14.10
CA LYS A 22 14.78 -7.25 14.36
C LYS A 22 15.17 -8.73 14.30
N ILE A 23 15.86 -9.15 13.24
CA ILE A 23 16.31 -10.54 13.09
C ILE A 23 17.26 -10.93 14.21
N SER A 24 18.21 -10.05 14.57
CA SER A 24 19.16 -10.35 15.65
C SER A 24 18.45 -10.54 16.99
N SER A 25 17.44 -9.72 17.28
CA SER A 25 16.57 -9.85 18.46
C SER A 25 15.74 -11.13 18.45
N ASP A 26 15.12 -11.46 17.31
CA ASP A 26 14.18 -12.59 17.20
C ASP A 26 14.88 -13.95 17.19
N THR A 27 16.13 -14.02 16.70
CA THR A 27 16.85 -15.29 16.45
C THR A 27 18.09 -15.49 17.32
N GLY A 28 18.59 -14.43 17.97
CA GLY A 28 19.84 -14.47 18.75
C GLY A 28 21.12 -14.55 17.90
N ILE A 29 21.01 -14.41 16.57
CA ILE A 29 22.14 -14.39 15.62
C ILE A 29 22.63 -12.96 15.46
N LYS A 30 23.94 -12.76 15.25
CA LYS A 30 24.46 -11.42 14.99
C LYS A 30 24.36 -11.10 13.49
N VAL A 31 23.52 -10.13 13.15
CA VAL A 31 23.37 -9.61 11.79
C VAL A 31 23.89 -8.18 11.73
N ASP A 32 25.02 -7.99 11.05
CA ASP A 32 25.65 -6.69 10.84
C ASP A 32 25.32 -6.17 9.41
N VAL A 33 25.37 -4.86 9.20
CA VAL A 33 25.09 -4.22 7.90
C VAL A 33 26.31 -3.44 7.42
N GLY A 34 26.76 -3.74 6.21
CA GLY A 34 27.81 -3.03 5.49
C GLY A 34 27.23 -2.14 4.38
N THR A 35 27.33 -0.83 4.55
CA THR A 35 26.80 0.13 3.57
C THR A 35 27.89 0.58 2.60
N LEU A 36 27.70 0.30 1.32
CA LEU A 36 28.57 0.77 0.24
C LEU A 36 28.24 2.23 -0.10
N ASP A 37 29.24 2.99 -0.54
CA ASP A 37 29.12 4.41 -0.91
C ASP A 37 28.39 4.62 -2.27
N ILE A 38 27.35 3.85 -2.51
CA ILE A 38 26.57 3.82 -3.76
C ILE A 38 25.10 4.05 -3.39
N PRO A 39 24.38 5.00 -4.03
CA PRO A 39 23.01 5.34 -3.65
C PRO A 39 22.04 4.16 -3.71
N VAL A 40 22.06 3.41 -4.81
CA VAL A 40 21.08 2.35 -5.12
C VAL A 40 21.78 1.00 -5.24
N ALA A 41 21.24 -0.01 -4.54
CA ALA A 41 21.80 -1.36 -4.49
C ALA A 41 21.93 -2.05 -5.86
N ALA A 42 21.06 -1.74 -6.83
CA ALA A 42 21.11 -2.31 -8.18
C ALA A 42 22.31 -1.80 -9.02
N LEU A 43 22.94 -0.68 -8.62
CA LEU A 43 24.13 -0.15 -9.29
C LEU A 43 25.43 -0.74 -8.73
N ILE A 44 25.36 -1.47 -7.62
CA ILE A 44 26.53 -2.13 -7.03
C ILE A 44 27.02 -3.21 -7.98
N THR A 45 28.32 -3.26 -8.21
CA THR A 45 28.98 -4.29 -9.00
C THR A 45 29.79 -5.22 -8.11
N THR A 46 30.20 -6.36 -8.68
CA THR A 46 31.12 -7.29 -8.02
C THR A 46 32.44 -6.61 -7.62
N ARG A 47 32.91 -5.65 -8.42
CA ARG A 47 34.13 -4.88 -8.12
C ARG A 47 33.95 -4.03 -6.87
N ASP A 48 32.82 -3.34 -6.75
CA ASP A 48 32.53 -2.48 -5.59
C ASP A 48 32.44 -3.31 -4.30
N VAL A 49 31.81 -4.49 -4.38
CA VAL A 49 31.76 -5.45 -3.27
C VAL A 49 33.16 -5.93 -2.89
N LEU A 50 33.97 -6.33 -3.88
CA LEU A 50 35.33 -6.78 -3.65
C LEU A 50 36.17 -5.67 -2.99
N GLU A 51 36.11 -4.45 -3.50
CA GLU A 51 36.85 -3.30 -2.97
C GLU A 51 36.43 -2.99 -1.53
N TYR A 52 35.13 -2.91 -1.27
CA TYR A 52 34.58 -2.65 0.06
C TYR A 52 35.02 -3.70 1.10
N LEU A 53 34.97 -4.98 0.73
CA LEU A 53 35.34 -6.08 1.62
C LEU A 53 36.86 -6.22 1.77
N SER A 54 37.65 -5.91 0.74
CA SER A 54 39.12 -5.98 0.78
C SER A 54 39.71 -4.98 1.77
N GLN A 55 39.11 -3.78 1.88
CA GLN A 55 39.49 -2.79 2.89
C GLN A 55 39.28 -3.27 4.34
N ARG A 56 38.50 -4.34 4.53
CA ARG A 56 38.12 -4.93 5.82
C ARG A 56 38.47 -6.43 5.87
N ALA A 57 39.48 -6.86 5.11
CA ALA A 57 39.77 -8.27 4.86
C ALA A 57 39.93 -9.14 6.12
N SER A 58 40.42 -8.57 7.23
CA SER A 58 40.51 -9.26 8.52
C SER A 58 39.15 -9.45 9.19
N GLU A 59 38.30 -8.43 9.18
CA GLU A 59 36.97 -8.43 9.82
C GLU A 59 35.97 -9.29 9.04
N VAL A 60 36.05 -9.28 7.70
CA VAL A 60 35.09 -9.99 6.86
C VAL A 60 35.18 -11.51 7.02
N LYS A 61 36.32 -12.02 7.50
CA LYS A 61 36.53 -13.45 7.81
C LYS A 61 35.82 -13.90 9.08
N ASP A 62 35.39 -12.97 9.94
CA ASP A 62 34.60 -13.29 11.12
C ASP A 62 33.14 -13.58 10.80
N TYR A 63 32.69 -13.27 9.58
CA TYR A 63 31.33 -13.55 9.13
C TYR A 63 31.26 -14.93 8.52
N ASP A 64 30.27 -15.69 8.98
CA ASP A 64 29.95 -16.98 8.39
C ASP A 64 29.43 -16.81 6.98
N ILE A 65 28.57 -15.82 6.74
CA ILE A 65 27.91 -15.57 5.46
C ILE A 65 27.83 -14.07 5.20
N ILE A 66 28.13 -13.67 3.97
CA ILE A 66 27.94 -12.31 3.46
C ILE A 66 26.83 -12.36 2.41
N ILE A 67 25.81 -11.51 2.58
CA ILE A 67 24.66 -11.42 1.67
C ILE A 67 24.69 -10.05 1.00
N ALA A 68 25.03 -10.03 -0.29
CA ALA A 68 24.99 -8.82 -1.12
C ALA A 68 23.60 -8.61 -1.76
N PRO A 69 23.31 -7.43 -2.33
CA PRO A 69 22.01 -7.20 -2.94
C PRO A 69 21.69 -8.14 -4.10
N GLY A 70 20.45 -8.63 -4.21
CA GLY A 70 20.09 -9.54 -5.31
C GLY A 70 20.24 -8.94 -6.70
N LEU A 71 20.05 -7.63 -6.83
CA LEU A 71 20.14 -6.89 -8.09
C LEU A 71 21.57 -6.43 -8.46
N MET A 72 22.59 -6.71 -7.63
CA MET A 72 23.95 -6.28 -7.95
C MET A 72 24.48 -6.97 -9.23
N ILE A 73 25.34 -6.26 -9.95
CA ILE A 73 25.83 -6.64 -11.28
C ILE A 73 27.08 -7.54 -11.15
N GLY A 74 27.05 -8.69 -11.84
CA GLY A 74 28.15 -9.66 -11.90
C GLY A 74 28.00 -10.83 -10.92
N ASP A 75 29.05 -11.64 -10.83
CA ASP A 75 29.10 -12.90 -10.06
C ASP A 75 30.04 -12.78 -8.86
N LEU A 76 29.51 -13.03 -7.66
CA LEU A 76 30.23 -12.93 -6.39
C LEU A 76 31.23 -14.06 -6.15
N ASP A 77 31.28 -15.07 -7.01
CA ASP A 77 32.31 -16.10 -6.93
C ASP A 77 33.73 -15.51 -7.07
N ILE A 78 33.87 -14.38 -7.77
CA ILE A 78 35.11 -13.60 -7.84
C ILE A 78 35.53 -13.12 -6.43
N VAL A 79 34.58 -12.64 -5.64
CA VAL A 79 34.82 -12.18 -4.25
C VAL A 79 35.20 -13.36 -3.36
N ASN A 80 34.51 -14.48 -3.51
CA ASN A 80 34.78 -15.69 -2.73
C ASN A 80 36.19 -16.22 -2.98
N ARG A 81 36.61 -16.30 -4.25
CA ARG A 81 37.96 -16.73 -4.63
C ARG A 81 39.04 -15.76 -4.14
N ALA A 82 38.79 -14.45 -4.21
CA ALA A 82 39.78 -13.44 -3.83
C ALA A 82 40.00 -13.34 -2.31
N LEU A 83 38.94 -13.46 -1.52
CA LEU A 83 38.99 -13.19 -0.07
C LEU A 83 38.85 -14.44 0.80
N GLY A 84 38.47 -15.59 0.23
CA GLY A 84 38.22 -16.82 0.98
C GLY A 84 36.99 -16.72 1.89
N VAL A 85 35.96 -16.00 1.44
CA VAL A 85 34.70 -15.78 2.19
C VAL A 85 33.52 -16.47 1.51
N ARG A 86 32.38 -16.52 2.21
CA ARG A 86 31.11 -17.02 1.68
C ARG A 86 30.14 -15.87 1.37
N CYS A 87 30.34 -15.24 0.22
CA CYS A 87 29.53 -14.13 -0.28
C CYS A 87 28.54 -14.60 -1.36
N TYR A 88 27.27 -14.28 -1.18
CA TYR A 88 26.18 -14.67 -2.07
C TYR A 88 25.23 -13.51 -2.36
N LYS A 89 24.43 -13.64 -3.42
CA LYS A 89 23.34 -12.70 -3.69
C LYS A 89 22.13 -13.01 -2.82
N GLY A 90 21.65 -11.98 -2.15
CA GLY A 90 20.38 -11.95 -1.43
C GLY A 90 19.18 -11.73 -2.36
N SER A 91 18.03 -11.39 -1.80
CA SER A 91 16.82 -11.09 -2.57
C SER A 91 16.95 -9.78 -3.35
N ARG A 92 16.16 -9.64 -4.42
CA ARG A 92 16.01 -8.38 -5.16
C ARG A 92 15.45 -7.27 -4.29
N TYR A 93 14.50 -7.60 -3.43
CA TYR A 93 13.83 -6.67 -2.53
C TYR A 93 14.30 -6.86 -1.09
N ILE A 94 14.65 -5.76 -0.44
CA ILE A 94 15.21 -5.78 0.91
C ILE A 94 14.21 -6.30 1.95
N GLY A 95 12.91 -6.09 1.74
CA GLY A 95 11.84 -6.59 2.61
C GLY A 95 11.73 -8.12 2.64
N ASP A 96 12.44 -8.83 1.76
CA ASP A 96 12.45 -10.31 1.74
C ASP A 96 13.65 -10.89 2.51
N LEU A 97 14.57 -10.05 2.99
CA LEU A 97 15.74 -10.49 3.77
C LEU A 97 15.39 -11.35 4.99
N PRO A 98 14.32 -11.08 5.78
CA PRO A 98 13.93 -11.97 6.88
C PRO A 98 13.69 -13.40 6.42
N ILE A 99 13.02 -13.59 5.28
CA ILE A 99 12.73 -14.93 4.73
C ILE A 99 14.02 -15.58 4.22
N VAL A 100 14.89 -14.83 3.54
CA VAL A 100 16.19 -15.33 3.06
C VAL A 100 17.04 -15.82 4.24
N ILE A 101 17.14 -15.03 5.30
CA ILE A 101 17.94 -15.36 6.47
C ILE A 101 17.35 -16.55 7.22
N ASP A 102 16.02 -16.62 7.35
CA ASP A 102 15.34 -17.77 7.96
C ASP A 102 15.60 -19.08 7.21
N GLU A 103 15.59 -19.04 5.87
CA GLU A 103 15.88 -20.21 5.03
C GLU A 103 17.35 -20.66 5.13
N VAL A 104 18.28 -19.70 5.18
CA VAL A 104 19.69 -20.00 5.40
C VAL A 104 19.92 -20.63 6.77
N ILE A 105 19.31 -20.07 7.83
CA ILE A 105 19.49 -20.54 9.21
C ILE A 105 18.78 -21.87 9.47
N LYS A 106 17.48 -21.95 9.19
CA LYS A 106 16.65 -23.11 9.58
C LYS A 106 16.82 -24.31 8.66
N LYS A 107 17.11 -24.07 7.38
CA LYS A 107 17.09 -25.12 6.35
C LYS A 107 18.44 -25.33 5.65
N GLY A 108 19.46 -24.56 6.03
CA GLY A 108 20.78 -24.65 5.39
C GLY A 108 20.73 -24.34 3.90
N ALA A 109 19.80 -23.49 3.46
CA ALA A 109 19.59 -23.19 2.06
C ALA A 109 20.86 -22.62 1.42
N GLN A 110 21.19 -23.09 0.21
CA GLN A 110 22.33 -22.60 -0.54
C GLN A 110 21.92 -21.42 -1.42
N LEU A 111 22.50 -20.25 -1.14
CA LEU A 111 22.35 -19.07 -1.98
C LEU A 111 23.27 -19.14 -3.19
N SER A 112 22.93 -18.39 -4.25
CA SER A 112 23.73 -18.32 -5.47
C SER A 112 24.64 -17.08 -5.46
N THR A 113 25.81 -17.19 -6.08
CA THR A 113 26.72 -16.05 -6.29
C THR A 113 26.32 -15.17 -7.48
N SER A 114 25.52 -15.72 -8.41
CA SER A 114 25.14 -15.07 -9.66
C SER A 114 23.65 -14.74 -9.76
N LYS A 115 22.77 -15.56 -9.16
CA LYS A 115 21.32 -15.40 -9.19
C LYS A 115 20.77 -14.79 -7.88
N PRO A 116 19.75 -13.91 -7.93
CA PRO A 116 19.10 -13.41 -6.72
C PRO A 116 18.46 -14.52 -5.88
N ALA A 117 18.47 -14.38 -4.56
CA ALA A 117 17.94 -15.39 -3.63
C ALA A 117 16.46 -15.71 -3.88
N ASP A 118 15.63 -14.74 -4.24
CA ASP A 118 14.21 -14.93 -4.56
C ASP A 118 13.96 -15.71 -5.87
N SER A 119 14.99 -15.90 -6.71
CA SER A 119 14.93 -16.80 -7.87
C SER A 119 15.35 -18.23 -7.55
N VAL A 120 16.05 -18.42 -6.43
CA VAL A 120 16.56 -19.73 -5.96
C VAL A 120 15.65 -20.30 -4.87
N LEU A 121 15.05 -19.42 -4.07
CA LEU A 121 14.15 -19.71 -2.98
C LEU A 121 12.72 -19.41 -3.42
N ASP A 122 11.78 -20.28 -3.06
CA ASP A 122 10.34 -20.05 -3.27
C ASP A 122 9.79 -19.05 -2.24
N ILE A 123 10.31 -17.82 -2.25
CA ILE A 123 10.03 -16.78 -1.25
C ILE A 123 8.56 -16.38 -1.27
N LEU A 124 7.95 -16.28 -2.46
CA LEU A 124 6.56 -15.86 -2.62
C LEU A 124 5.58 -16.83 -1.95
N ARG A 125 5.79 -18.15 -2.08
CA ARG A 125 4.94 -19.14 -1.37
C ARG A 125 5.17 -19.17 0.13
N LYS A 126 6.32 -18.68 0.60
CA LYS A 126 6.73 -18.72 2.01
C LYS A 126 6.37 -17.46 2.78
N ARG A 127 5.88 -16.43 2.09
CA ARG A 127 5.47 -15.18 2.73
C ARG A 127 4.09 -15.39 3.35
N ASP A 128 4.04 -15.27 4.67
CA ASP A 128 2.77 -15.23 5.41
C ASP A 128 2.17 -13.83 5.27
N TYR A 129 1.50 -13.58 4.14
CA TYR A 129 0.82 -12.32 3.87
C TYR A 129 -0.26 -12.02 4.92
N SER A 130 -0.89 -13.07 5.47
CA SER A 130 -1.90 -12.94 6.53
C SER A 130 -1.29 -12.32 7.79
N LYS A 131 -0.11 -12.79 8.20
CA LYS A 131 0.64 -12.21 9.32
C LYS A 131 1.09 -10.78 9.04
N ILE A 132 1.60 -10.50 7.84
CA ILE A 132 2.03 -9.14 7.45
C ILE A 132 0.85 -8.18 7.51
N LEU A 133 -0.29 -8.54 6.92
CA LEU A 133 -1.50 -7.72 6.95
C LEU A 133 -1.98 -7.50 8.40
N LYS A 134 -1.95 -8.53 9.24
CA LYS A 134 -2.30 -8.40 10.65
C LYS A 134 -1.37 -7.43 11.40
N GLU A 135 -0.06 -7.55 11.22
CA GLU A 135 0.92 -6.62 11.83
C GLU A 135 0.69 -5.18 11.34
N LEU A 136 0.36 -4.99 10.06
CA LEU A 136 0.03 -3.68 9.50
C LEU A 136 -1.26 -3.12 10.11
N GLU A 137 -2.32 -3.91 10.23
CA GLU A 137 -3.58 -3.50 10.87
C GLU A 137 -3.39 -3.13 12.36
N GLU A 138 -2.55 -3.88 13.07
CA GLU A 138 -2.27 -3.65 14.51
C GLU A 138 -1.41 -2.41 14.76
N SER A 139 -0.46 -2.12 13.86
CA SER A 139 0.43 -0.96 13.98
C SER A 139 -0.13 0.32 13.36
N SER A 140 -1.16 0.21 12.51
CA SER A 140 -1.73 1.37 11.81
C SER A 140 -2.49 2.30 12.76
N ARG A 141 -2.23 3.61 12.64
CA ARG A 141 -3.03 4.63 13.31
C ARG A 141 -4.35 4.82 12.57
N LYS A 142 -5.46 4.59 13.28
CA LYS A 142 -6.82 4.66 12.74
C LYS A 142 -7.38 6.08 12.87
N THR A 143 -8.10 6.57 11.86
CA THR A 143 -8.75 7.89 11.89
C THR A 143 -10.25 7.79 12.21
N PHE A 144 -11.01 7.08 11.37
CA PHE A 144 -12.44 6.81 11.58
C PHE A 144 -12.80 5.45 10.97
N SER A 145 -14.08 5.07 11.03
CA SER A 145 -14.57 3.82 10.45
C SER A 145 -15.79 4.05 9.56
N ILE A 146 -15.91 3.22 8.54
CA ILE A 146 -17.06 3.12 7.63
C ILE A 146 -17.67 1.73 7.85
N GLY A 147 -18.75 1.66 8.62
CA GLY A 147 -19.26 0.38 9.10
C GLY A 147 -18.18 -0.38 9.90
N SER A 148 -17.87 -1.61 9.48
CA SER A 148 -16.81 -2.43 10.08
C SER A 148 -15.40 -2.09 9.59
N LEU A 149 -15.25 -1.27 8.55
CA LEU A 149 -13.95 -0.97 7.96
C LEU A 149 -13.28 0.22 8.65
N SER A 150 -12.12 -0.01 9.25
CA SER A 150 -11.30 1.07 9.80
C SER A 150 -10.49 1.76 8.70
N ILE A 151 -10.55 3.08 8.63
CA ILE A 151 -9.73 3.89 7.73
C ILE A 151 -8.44 4.28 8.45
N PRO A 152 -7.26 3.96 7.89
CA PRO A 152 -5.98 4.37 8.44
C PRO A 152 -5.70 5.84 8.12
N LEU A 153 -5.10 6.56 9.07
CA LEU A 153 -4.67 7.94 8.88
C LEU A 153 -3.48 8.01 7.92
N ASP A 154 -2.52 7.09 8.10
CA ASP A 154 -1.30 7.00 7.30
C ASP A 154 -1.14 5.54 6.83
N PRO A 155 -1.62 5.20 5.62
CA PRO A 155 -1.40 3.88 5.03
C PRO A 155 0.10 3.52 4.96
N PRO A 156 0.46 2.23 5.02
CA PRO A 156 -0.39 1.04 4.95
C PRO A 156 -1.15 0.67 6.25
N PRO A 157 -2.15 -0.24 6.18
CA PRO A 157 -2.67 -0.88 4.96
C PRO A 157 -3.44 0.12 4.09
N PHE A 158 -3.45 -0.10 2.78
CA PHE A 158 -4.33 0.67 1.88
C PHE A 158 -5.74 0.07 1.91
N ARG A 159 -6.76 0.88 1.65
CA ARG A 159 -8.14 0.41 1.49
C ARG A 159 -8.52 0.35 0.02
N ILE A 160 -9.14 -0.75 -0.38
CA ILE A 160 -9.61 -1.00 -1.74
C ILE A 160 -11.12 -0.73 -1.78
N PHE A 161 -11.48 0.45 -2.30
CA PHE A 161 -12.87 0.77 -2.61
C PHE A 161 -13.13 0.34 -4.05
N ALA A 162 -14.06 -0.59 -4.24
CA ALA A 162 -14.36 -1.15 -5.55
C ALA A 162 -15.74 -0.68 -6.02
N GLU A 163 -15.80 -0.07 -7.19
CA GLU A 163 -17.04 0.43 -7.78
C GLU A 163 -17.73 -0.64 -8.66
N VAL A 164 -19.04 -0.75 -8.55
CA VAL A 164 -19.90 -1.50 -9.46
C VAL A 164 -21.05 -0.62 -9.94
N ASN A 165 -21.15 -0.47 -11.25
CA ASN A 165 -22.25 0.27 -11.86
C ASN A 165 -23.52 -0.58 -11.92
N ILE A 166 -24.68 0.07 -11.78
CA ILE A 166 -25.98 -0.60 -11.89
C ILE A 166 -26.22 -0.99 -13.35
N GLU A 167 -26.30 -2.29 -13.60
CA GLU A 167 -26.64 -2.91 -14.87
C GLU A 167 -28.02 -3.58 -14.82
N HIS A 168 -28.71 -3.59 -15.96
CA HIS A 168 -29.95 -4.33 -16.14
C HIS A 168 -29.72 -5.59 -17.00
N PRO A 169 -30.18 -6.78 -16.55
CA PRO A 169 -30.95 -7.02 -15.34
C PRO A 169 -30.05 -6.99 -14.06
N ILE A 170 -30.64 -6.72 -12.89
CA ILE A 170 -29.91 -6.46 -11.62
C ILE A 170 -28.93 -7.60 -11.27
N GLU A 171 -29.24 -8.82 -11.66
CA GLU A 171 -28.42 -10.01 -11.45
C GLU A 171 -26.99 -9.84 -12.03
N ALA A 172 -26.83 -9.07 -13.11
CA ALA A 172 -25.52 -8.73 -13.65
C ALA A 172 -24.70 -7.88 -12.68
N THR A 173 -25.34 -6.86 -12.07
CA THR A 173 -24.76 -6.03 -11.02
C THR A 173 -24.31 -6.87 -9.83
N ILE A 174 -25.17 -7.79 -9.35
CA ILE A 174 -24.86 -8.66 -8.20
C ILE A 174 -23.70 -9.61 -8.51
N LYS A 175 -23.64 -10.15 -9.74
CA LYS A 175 -22.52 -10.99 -10.18
C LYS A 175 -21.20 -10.21 -10.19
N ASN A 176 -21.22 -8.96 -10.66
CA ASN A 176 -20.04 -8.09 -10.67
C ASN A 176 -19.62 -7.69 -9.25
N ALA A 177 -20.57 -7.33 -8.39
CA ALA A 177 -20.34 -7.05 -6.97
C ALA A 177 -19.66 -8.25 -6.27
N ARG A 178 -20.19 -9.46 -6.45
CA ARG A 178 -19.61 -10.69 -5.93
C ARG A 178 -18.15 -10.86 -6.35
N ARG A 179 -17.85 -10.67 -7.64
CA ARG A 179 -16.49 -10.81 -8.19
C ARG A 179 -15.53 -9.85 -7.50
N LEU A 180 -15.93 -8.60 -7.27
CA LEU A 180 -15.11 -7.58 -6.61
C LEU A 180 -14.86 -7.92 -5.13
N ILE A 181 -15.89 -8.37 -4.42
CA ILE A 181 -15.78 -8.82 -3.02
C ILE A 181 -14.82 -10.01 -2.91
N GLU A 182 -15.00 -11.04 -3.75
CA GLU A 182 -14.13 -12.23 -3.77
C GLU A 182 -12.68 -11.91 -4.19
N SER A 183 -12.47 -10.77 -4.86
CA SER A 183 -11.14 -10.28 -5.26
C SER A 183 -10.46 -9.42 -4.18
N GLY A 184 -11.11 -9.21 -3.02
CA GLY A 184 -10.54 -8.51 -1.87
C GLY A 184 -10.90 -7.02 -1.77
N ALA A 185 -12.07 -6.61 -2.25
CA ALA A 185 -12.59 -5.27 -1.96
C ALA A 185 -12.87 -5.11 -0.46
N ASP A 186 -12.41 -4.00 0.12
CA ASP A 186 -12.67 -3.65 1.53
C ASP A 186 -14.03 -2.95 1.70
N LEU A 187 -14.46 -2.22 0.65
CA LEU A 187 -15.72 -1.50 0.58
C LEU A 187 -16.23 -1.56 -0.87
N LEU A 188 -17.52 -1.77 -1.04
CA LEU A 188 -18.16 -1.77 -2.36
C LEU A 188 -18.95 -0.48 -2.56
N VAL A 189 -18.69 0.23 -3.66
CA VAL A 189 -19.37 1.47 -4.05
C VAL A 189 -20.33 1.17 -5.19
N ILE A 190 -21.59 1.57 -5.06
CA ILE A 190 -22.57 1.49 -6.15
C ILE A 190 -22.46 2.76 -6.97
N GLY A 191 -22.09 2.63 -8.24
CA GLY A 191 -22.03 3.74 -9.19
C GLY A 191 -23.34 3.89 -9.98
N THR A 192 -23.78 5.12 -10.18
CA THR A 192 -24.88 5.45 -11.09
C THR A 192 -24.42 6.38 -12.22
N HIS A 193 -25.15 6.39 -13.32
CA HIS A 193 -24.87 7.31 -14.42
C HIS A 193 -25.21 8.75 -14.01
N ALA A 194 -24.49 9.74 -14.55
CA ALA A 194 -24.66 11.15 -14.22
C ALA A 194 -26.08 11.70 -14.51
N ASP A 195 -26.80 11.09 -15.45
CA ASP A 195 -28.16 11.42 -15.85
C ASP A 195 -29.23 10.46 -15.24
N SER A 196 -28.83 9.61 -14.30
CA SER A 196 -29.71 8.65 -13.62
C SER A 196 -30.64 9.31 -12.60
N ASP A 197 -31.89 8.83 -12.56
CA ASP A 197 -32.86 9.11 -11.48
C ASP A 197 -33.66 7.85 -11.17
N ASP A 198 -32.97 6.85 -10.61
CA ASP A 198 -33.57 5.57 -10.21
C ASP A 198 -33.19 5.16 -8.76
N PRO A 199 -33.69 5.90 -7.76
CA PRO A 199 -33.46 5.57 -6.35
C PRO A 199 -33.97 4.16 -5.98
N ASP A 200 -34.99 3.65 -6.68
CA ASP A 200 -35.55 2.33 -6.42
C ASP A 200 -34.58 1.20 -6.84
N SER A 201 -33.90 1.34 -7.98
CA SER A 201 -32.86 0.40 -8.39
C SER A 201 -31.66 0.43 -7.46
N VAL A 202 -31.21 1.62 -7.04
CA VAL A 202 -30.15 1.77 -6.03
C VAL A 202 -30.51 1.01 -4.76
N GLY A 203 -31.70 1.29 -4.19
CA GLY A 203 -32.13 0.62 -2.96
C GLY A 203 -32.24 -0.91 -3.10
N ARG A 204 -32.75 -1.39 -4.25
CA ARG A 204 -32.84 -2.83 -4.55
C ARG A 204 -31.46 -3.49 -4.61
N VAL A 205 -30.49 -2.88 -5.30
CA VAL A 205 -29.13 -3.41 -5.43
C VAL A 205 -28.45 -3.49 -4.07
N LEU A 206 -28.48 -2.41 -3.27
CA LEU A 206 -27.89 -2.43 -1.93
C LEU A 206 -28.54 -3.49 -1.04
N ARG A 207 -29.87 -3.59 -1.06
CA ARG A 207 -30.60 -4.59 -0.27
C ARG A 207 -30.22 -6.02 -0.66
N GLU A 208 -30.07 -6.29 -1.96
CA GLU A 208 -29.67 -7.62 -2.42
C GLU A 208 -28.23 -7.96 -2.03
N ILE A 209 -27.30 -7.02 -2.14
CA ILE A 209 -25.90 -7.24 -1.72
C ILE A 209 -25.82 -7.54 -0.22
N LYS A 210 -26.50 -6.75 0.62
CA LYS A 210 -26.51 -6.94 2.09
C LYS A 210 -27.09 -8.28 2.54
N LYS A 211 -27.95 -8.93 1.75
CA LYS A 211 -28.48 -10.26 2.09
C LYS A 211 -27.41 -11.34 2.06
N HIS A 212 -26.40 -11.19 1.21
CA HIS A 212 -25.41 -12.23 0.93
C HIS A 212 -24.01 -11.89 1.44
N TYR A 213 -23.71 -10.61 1.71
CA TYR A 213 -22.36 -10.14 2.03
C TYR A 213 -22.35 -9.15 3.20
N GLU A 214 -21.45 -9.38 4.16
CA GLU A 214 -21.13 -8.45 5.24
C GLU A 214 -19.95 -7.56 4.83
N ILE A 215 -20.20 -6.58 3.96
CA ILE A 215 -19.21 -5.61 3.50
C ILE A 215 -19.77 -4.19 3.64
N PRO A 216 -18.97 -3.19 4.05
CA PRO A 216 -19.37 -1.79 3.99
C PRO A 216 -19.73 -1.37 2.57
N LEU A 217 -20.75 -0.53 2.46
CA LEU A 217 -21.28 -0.04 1.19
C LEU A 217 -21.13 1.47 1.07
N GLY A 218 -20.91 1.94 -0.15
CA GLY A 218 -20.94 3.34 -0.53
C GLY A 218 -21.78 3.58 -1.79
N ILE A 219 -21.99 4.86 -2.10
CA ILE A 219 -22.70 5.33 -3.29
C ILE A 219 -21.86 6.39 -4.01
N ASP A 220 -21.79 6.29 -5.32
CA ASP A 220 -21.26 7.33 -6.21
C ASP A 220 -22.38 7.75 -7.16
N SER A 221 -23.02 8.88 -6.85
CA SER A 221 -24.14 9.44 -7.61
C SER A 221 -24.18 10.95 -7.48
N LEU A 222 -24.48 11.62 -8.59
CA LEU A 222 -24.73 13.07 -8.62
C LEU A 222 -26.20 13.41 -8.28
N ASN A 223 -27.07 12.42 -8.10
CA ASN A 223 -28.48 12.62 -7.81
C ASN A 223 -28.76 12.47 -6.30
N PRO A 224 -29.16 13.55 -5.59
CA PRO A 224 -29.45 13.50 -4.17
C PRO A 224 -30.48 12.44 -3.75
N ARG A 225 -31.45 12.11 -4.61
CA ARG A 225 -32.48 11.11 -4.31
C ARG A 225 -31.90 9.70 -4.27
N GLU A 226 -30.96 9.40 -5.15
CA GLU A 226 -30.23 8.13 -5.18
C GLU A 226 -29.32 7.99 -3.96
N VAL A 227 -28.64 9.08 -3.58
CA VAL A 227 -27.84 9.14 -2.36
C VAL A 227 -28.70 8.87 -1.13
N GLU A 228 -29.86 9.52 -1.00
CA GLU A 228 -30.80 9.28 0.11
C GLU A 228 -31.29 7.83 0.17
N ALA A 229 -31.61 7.24 -0.98
CA ALA A 229 -32.03 5.85 -1.07
C ALA A 229 -30.90 4.90 -0.62
N ALA A 230 -29.66 5.13 -1.07
CA ALA A 230 -28.50 4.34 -0.67
C ALA A 230 -28.22 4.44 0.82
N VAL A 231 -28.25 5.66 1.37
CA VAL A 231 -28.03 5.92 2.80
C VAL A 231 -29.12 5.30 3.66
N SER A 232 -30.38 5.39 3.24
CA SER A 232 -31.50 4.73 3.93
C SER A 232 -31.36 3.21 3.96
N GLU A 233 -30.66 2.65 2.96
CA GLU A 233 -30.27 1.24 2.89
C GLU A 233 -28.90 0.98 3.56
N GLY A 234 -28.35 1.91 4.32
CA GLY A 234 -27.15 1.69 5.14
C GLY A 234 -25.82 1.86 4.42
N ALA A 235 -25.78 2.57 3.29
CA ALA A 235 -24.52 3.07 2.75
C ALA A 235 -23.82 3.97 3.79
N GLY A 236 -22.56 3.66 4.09
CA GLY A 236 -21.75 4.40 5.06
C GLY A 236 -20.82 5.45 4.44
N LEU A 237 -20.72 5.45 3.11
CA LEU A 237 -19.85 6.35 2.32
C LEU A 237 -20.65 6.99 1.18
N VAL A 238 -20.53 8.31 1.03
CA VAL A 238 -20.99 9.03 -0.17
C VAL A 238 -19.75 9.55 -0.90
N MET A 239 -19.56 9.12 -2.15
CA MET A 239 -18.44 9.54 -2.97
C MET A 239 -18.71 10.84 -3.71
N ASN A 240 -17.61 11.52 -4.07
CA ASN A 240 -17.59 12.66 -4.99
C ASN A 240 -18.55 13.81 -4.63
N ILE A 241 -18.73 14.09 -3.34
CA ILE A 241 -19.47 15.29 -2.92
C ILE A 241 -18.63 16.54 -3.21
N SER A 242 -19.30 17.61 -3.56
CA SER A 242 -18.72 18.93 -3.79
C SER A 242 -19.46 19.98 -2.96
N ARG A 243 -19.08 21.26 -3.07
CA ARG A 243 -19.70 22.34 -2.30
C ARG A 243 -21.21 22.45 -2.50
N SER A 244 -21.73 22.13 -3.70
CA SER A 244 -23.18 22.09 -3.96
C SER A 244 -23.96 21.03 -3.15
N PHE A 245 -23.27 20.02 -2.61
CA PHE A 245 -23.89 18.98 -1.77
C PHE A 245 -23.92 19.32 -0.28
N PHE A 246 -23.30 20.43 0.16
CA PHE A 246 -23.09 20.70 1.58
C PHE A 246 -24.39 20.86 2.36
N ASP A 247 -25.37 21.58 1.80
CA ASP A 247 -26.70 21.74 2.41
C ASP A 247 -27.49 20.42 2.49
N LEU A 248 -27.06 19.38 1.75
CA LEU A 248 -27.67 18.06 1.76
C LEU A 248 -27.04 17.12 2.79
N VAL A 249 -25.87 17.47 3.36
CA VAL A 249 -25.18 16.64 4.38
C VAL A 249 -26.05 16.41 5.60
N ASP A 250 -26.87 17.39 5.99
CA ASP A 250 -27.83 17.23 7.09
C ASP A 250 -28.97 16.25 6.76
N ARG A 251 -29.32 16.11 5.47
CA ARG A 251 -30.31 15.13 4.99
C ARG A 251 -29.72 13.73 4.91
N PHE A 252 -28.48 13.61 4.45
CA PHE A 252 -27.79 12.33 4.32
C PHE A 252 -27.35 11.79 5.69
N GLY A 253 -26.65 12.61 6.48
CA GLY A 253 -26.20 12.25 7.81
C GLY A 253 -24.78 12.69 8.08
N ARG A 254 -24.58 13.36 9.22
CA ARG A 254 -23.28 13.94 9.61
C ARG A 254 -22.24 12.90 10.03
N ASP A 255 -22.67 11.69 10.38
CA ASP A 255 -21.79 10.59 10.80
C ASP A 255 -21.37 9.67 9.63
N LEU A 256 -21.84 9.94 8.41
CA LEU A 256 -21.37 9.26 7.21
C LEU A 256 -19.95 9.68 6.86
N ALA A 257 -19.25 8.81 6.12
CA ALA A 257 -18.02 9.19 5.46
C ALA A 257 -18.32 9.86 4.11
N TYR A 258 -17.51 10.84 3.75
CA TYR A 258 -17.65 11.60 2.50
C TYR A 258 -16.32 11.65 1.75
N VAL A 259 -16.34 11.38 0.45
CA VAL A 259 -15.22 11.72 -0.44
C VAL A 259 -15.49 13.11 -1.03
N LEU A 260 -14.66 14.08 -0.68
CA LEU A 260 -14.80 15.47 -1.09
C LEU A 260 -13.92 15.73 -2.31
N VAL A 261 -14.53 16.23 -3.39
CA VAL A 261 -13.86 16.65 -4.63
C VAL A 261 -13.99 18.18 -4.81
N PRO A 262 -13.02 18.83 -5.46
CA PRO A 262 -13.10 20.27 -5.72
C PRO A 262 -14.16 20.58 -6.78
N GLU A 263 -15.05 21.54 -6.50
CA GLU A 263 -16.06 22.00 -7.48
C GLU A 263 -15.52 23.11 -8.39
N THR A 264 -14.83 24.08 -7.79
CA THR A 264 -14.32 25.27 -8.46
C THR A 264 -12.89 25.52 -8.03
N VAL A 265 -12.01 25.71 -9.01
CA VAL A 265 -10.59 26.01 -8.79
C VAL A 265 -10.18 27.27 -9.53
N GLU A 266 -9.20 27.98 -8.97
CA GLU A 266 -8.66 29.21 -9.57
C GLU A 266 -7.95 28.91 -10.90
N ASP A 267 -7.31 27.74 -10.98
CA ASP A 267 -6.52 27.28 -12.11
C ASP A 267 -6.42 25.73 -12.11
N PRO A 268 -5.99 25.08 -13.21
CA PRO A 268 -6.00 23.62 -13.31
C PRO A 268 -4.83 22.92 -12.59
N THR A 269 -4.03 23.61 -11.77
CA THR A 269 -2.93 22.99 -11.03
C THR A 269 -3.44 22.12 -9.89
N ALA A 270 -2.65 21.12 -9.52
CA ALA A 270 -2.93 20.28 -8.38
C ALA A 270 -2.91 21.06 -7.06
N ALA A 271 -2.03 22.06 -6.95
CA ALA A 271 -1.98 22.95 -5.79
C ALA A 271 -3.28 23.75 -5.61
N SER A 272 -3.86 24.24 -6.70
CA SER A 272 -5.15 24.95 -6.69
C SER A 272 -6.29 24.03 -6.22
N ARG A 273 -6.34 22.79 -6.70
CA ARG A 273 -7.30 21.75 -6.25
C ARG A 273 -7.17 21.45 -4.76
N VAL A 274 -5.95 21.25 -4.24
CA VAL A 274 -5.72 20.97 -2.81
C VAL A 274 -6.08 22.17 -1.93
N LYS A 275 -5.78 23.40 -2.38
CA LYS A 275 -6.15 24.63 -1.67
C LYS A 275 -7.67 24.77 -1.57
N ALA A 276 -8.40 24.50 -2.67
CA ALA A 276 -9.86 24.51 -2.67
C ALA A 276 -10.44 23.47 -1.71
N LEU A 277 -9.94 22.24 -1.76
CA LEU A 277 -10.36 21.16 -0.86
C LEU A 277 -10.15 21.47 0.62
N LYS A 278 -9.02 22.10 1.00
CA LYS A 278 -8.77 22.49 2.39
C LYS A 278 -9.82 23.48 2.89
N LYS A 279 -10.16 24.47 2.07
CA LYS A 279 -11.20 25.46 2.39
C LYS A 279 -12.58 24.80 2.50
N ASP A 280 -12.92 23.92 1.57
CA ASP A 280 -14.20 23.22 1.55
C ASP A 280 -14.32 22.25 2.73
N LEU A 281 -13.23 21.57 3.12
CA LEU A 281 -13.16 20.76 4.33
C LEU A 281 -13.42 21.60 5.59
N GLU A 282 -12.79 22.76 5.72
CA GLU A 282 -13.02 23.65 6.87
C GLU A 282 -14.49 24.07 6.98
N ASP A 283 -15.12 24.44 5.86
CA ASP A 283 -16.55 24.78 5.84
C ASP A 283 -17.43 23.57 6.21
N LEU A 284 -17.11 22.38 5.66
CA LEU A 284 -17.84 21.14 5.92
C LEU A 284 -17.80 20.74 7.40
N VAL A 285 -16.61 20.77 8.00
CA VAL A 285 -16.39 20.45 9.42
C VAL A 285 -17.00 21.51 10.33
N ASN A 286 -16.79 22.79 10.05
CA ASN A 286 -17.20 23.86 10.98
C ASN A 286 -18.71 24.10 10.95
N ARG A 287 -19.34 24.08 9.78
CA ARG A 287 -20.77 24.41 9.62
C ARG A 287 -21.67 23.18 9.75
N TYR A 288 -21.33 22.10 9.05
CA TYR A 288 -22.18 20.91 8.94
C TYR A 288 -21.78 19.80 9.92
N LYS A 289 -20.65 19.96 10.62
CA LYS A 289 -20.14 18.98 11.61
C LYS A 289 -19.88 17.59 11.01
N ALA A 290 -19.69 17.50 9.70
CA ALA A 290 -19.24 16.28 9.03
C ALA A 290 -17.71 16.26 9.02
N TRP A 291 -17.13 15.28 9.71
CA TRP A 291 -15.68 15.22 9.98
C TRP A 291 -15.00 13.97 9.42
N LYS A 292 -15.77 12.94 9.04
CA LYS A 292 -15.27 11.73 8.38
C LYS A 292 -15.10 12.00 6.89
N VAL A 293 -14.05 12.71 6.52
CA VAL A 293 -13.85 13.19 5.15
C VAL A 293 -12.57 12.62 4.56
N ILE A 294 -12.65 12.11 3.33
CA ILE A 294 -11.53 11.73 2.47
C ILE A 294 -11.42 12.81 1.39
N LEU A 295 -10.23 13.37 1.20
CA LEU A 295 -10.01 14.40 0.18
C LEU A 295 -9.53 13.75 -1.11
N ASP A 296 -10.26 13.96 -2.21
CA ASP A 296 -9.82 13.57 -3.55
C ASP A 296 -9.49 14.82 -4.38
N PRO A 297 -8.19 15.11 -4.63
CA PRO A 297 -7.78 16.24 -5.45
C PRO A 297 -8.05 16.03 -6.94
N VAL A 298 -8.68 14.93 -7.36
CA VAL A 298 -8.94 14.57 -8.75
C VAL A 298 -7.64 14.56 -9.54
N ILE A 299 -6.86 13.49 -9.36
CA ILE A 299 -5.56 13.35 -10.00
C ILE A 299 -5.76 13.14 -11.51
N PRO A 300 -5.15 13.97 -12.38
CA PRO A 300 -5.26 13.79 -13.82
C PRO A 300 -4.66 12.45 -14.29
N PRO A 301 -4.99 11.98 -15.50
CA PRO A 301 -4.39 10.78 -16.05
C PRO A 301 -2.86 10.87 -16.11
N PRO A 302 -2.12 9.74 -16.15
CA PRO A 302 -0.65 9.69 -16.05
C PRO A 302 0.12 10.70 -16.92
N HIS A 303 -0.34 10.96 -18.15
CA HIS A 303 0.31 11.87 -19.10
C HIS A 303 -0.13 13.34 -18.98
N PHE A 304 -1.05 13.67 -18.08
CA PHE A 304 -1.73 14.98 -18.01
C PHE A 304 -1.57 15.66 -16.64
N GLY A 305 -0.50 15.35 -15.91
CA GLY A 305 -0.21 15.98 -14.61
C GLY A 305 -0.47 15.08 -13.39
N ALA A 306 -0.54 13.76 -13.56
CA ALA A 306 -0.67 12.83 -12.42
C ALA A 306 0.45 12.99 -11.38
N LEU A 307 1.70 13.19 -11.82
CA LEU A 307 2.83 13.42 -10.92
C LEU A 307 2.65 14.70 -10.12
N GLU A 308 2.22 15.78 -10.76
CA GLU A 308 1.91 17.04 -10.08
C GLU A 308 0.81 16.83 -9.03
N GLY A 309 -0.24 16.07 -9.37
CA GLY A 309 -1.30 15.64 -8.46
C GLY A 309 -0.77 14.94 -7.21
N LEU A 310 0.08 13.93 -7.40
CA LEU A 310 0.68 13.15 -6.31
C LEU A 310 1.61 13.97 -5.42
N TYR A 311 2.37 14.92 -5.99
CA TYR A 311 3.25 15.79 -5.20
C TYR A 311 2.47 16.85 -4.41
N ALA A 312 1.33 17.32 -4.91
CA ALA A 312 0.56 18.35 -4.22
C ALA A 312 -0.15 17.85 -2.95
N VAL A 313 -0.32 16.53 -2.81
CA VAL A 313 -0.93 15.88 -1.63
C VAL A 313 0.09 15.35 -0.62
N ALA A 314 1.39 15.41 -0.95
CA ALA A 314 2.48 15.04 -0.05
C ALA A 314 2.85 16.18 0.90
#